data_AF-A0A5B9W9B8-F1
#
_entry.id   AF-A0A5B9W9B8-F1
#
_cell.length_a   1.000
_cell.length_b   1.000
_cell.length_c   1.000
_cell.angle_alpha   90.00
_cell.angle_beta   90.00
_cell.angle_gamma   90.00
#
_symmetry.space_group_name_H-M   'P 1'
#
loop_
_entity.id
_entity.type
_entity.pdbx_description
1 polymer ?
#
loop_
_entity_poly.entity_id
_entity_poly.type
_entity_poly.pdbx_seq_one_letter_code
_entity_poly.pdbx_strand_id
1 'polypeptide(L)'
;MKPKKSGNGRPLRDRTVPRASGGRQAKAVVLDFIQRRIEAFNAARGGGVAVRKDAHGYSLFHLDMVTPVARLRPRDSGERFEVLYWSPFRERWSAVGEFGGIILSLDDALEFIARDPMGCFWH
;
A
#
# COMPACT_ATOMS: atom_id res chain seq x y z
N MET A 1 -43.65 38.00 -44.09
CA MET A 1 -43.65 37.68 -42.63
C MET A 1 -42.74 36.49 -42.39
N LYS A 2 -41.75 36.59 -41.49
CA LYS A 2 -40.97 35.44 -41.00
C LYS A 2 -41.82 34.70 -39.94
N PRO A 3 -41.55 33.40 -39.74
CA PRO A 3 -40.78 33.10 -38.53
C PRO A 3 -39.59 32.17 -38.79
N LYS A 4 -38.54 32.42 -37.99
CA LYS A 4 -37.28 31.70 -37.93
C LYS A 4 -37.46 30.32 -37.28
N LYS A 5 -36.80 29.29 -37.82
CA LYS A 5 -36.34 28.09 -37.10
C LYS A 5 -34.82 28.04 -37.26
N SER A 6 -34.05 28.21 -36.18
CA SER A 6 -33.64 27.17 -35.21
C SER A 6 -32.76 26.12 -35.88
N GLY A 7 -31.54 25.81 -35.47
CA GLY A 7 -30.74 26.24 -34.34
C GLY A 7 -29.45 25.42 -34.37
N ASN A 8 -28.34 26.11 -34.14
CA ASN A 8 -27.16 25.74 -33.35
C ASN A 8 -26.55 24.33 -33.43
N GLY A 9 -25.25 24.31 -33.77
CA GLY A 9 -24.20 23.53 -33.08
C GLY A 9 -24.31 22.00 -33.08
N ARG A 10 -23.48 21.34 -33.89
CA ARG A 10 -23.17 19.91 -33.73
C ARG A 10 -22.49 19.67 -32.36
N PRO A 11 -23.05 18.86 -31.45
CA PRO A 11 -22.37 18.52 -30.22
C PRO A 11 -21.42 17.33 -30.40
N LEU A 12 -20.37 17.35 -29.58
CA LEU A 12 -19.25 16.43 -29.50
C LEU A 12 -19.66 14.96 -29.33
N ARG A 13 -18.81 14.10 -29.91
CA ARG A 13 -18.81 12.64 -29.77
C ARG A 13 -18.51 12.19 -28.34
N ASP A 14 -19.25 11.16 -27.95
CA ASP A 14 -18.87 10.03 -27.09
C ASP A 14 -18.24 10.29 -25.71
N ARG A 15 -19.12 10.51 -24.73
CA ARG A 15 -19.39 9.59 -23.61
C ARG A 15 -18.24 8.63 -23.21
N THR A 16 -17.31 9.11 -22.39
CA THR A 16 -16.72 8.27 -21.34
C THR A 16 -16.85 8.97 -20.00
N VAL A 17 -17.81 8.52 -19.22
CA VAL A 17 -18.04 8.97 -17.84
C VAL A 17 -16.86 8.45 -17.00
N PRO A 18 -16.06 9.29 -16.33
CA PRO A 18 -15.12 8.78 -15.35
C PRO A 18 -15.94 8.18 -14.20
N ARG A 19 -15.81 6.86 -14.01
CA ARG A 19 -16.46 6.11 -12.93
C ARG A 19 -16.03 6.74 -11.61
N ALA A 20 -17.01 7.30 -10.91
CA ALA A 20 -16.83 7.98 -9.63
C ALA A 20 -15.98 7.13 -8.68
N SER A 21 -14.85 7.69 -8.25
CA SER A 21 -13.97 7.12 -7.23
C SER A 21 -14.62 7.30 -5.85
N GLY A 22 -15.75 6.64 -5.63
CA GLY A 22 -16.52 6.65 -4.37
C GLY A 22 -15.85 5.89 -3.21
N GLY A 23 -14.53 5.69 -3.24
CA GLY A 23 -13.78 4.94 -2.22
C GLY A 23 -12.92 5.81 -1.30
N ARG A 24 -13.02 7.14 -1.38
CA ARG A 24 -12.10 8.05 -0.67
C ARG A 24 -12.53 8.38 0.76
N GLN A 25 -13.83 8.27 1.10
CA GLN A 25 -14.35 8.81 2.37
C GLN A 25 -14.49 7.79 3.51
N ALA A 26 -14.69 6.49 3.25
CA ALA A 26 -14.58 5.46 4.30
C ALA A 26 -13.11 5.15 4.71
N LYS A 27 -12.15 5.72 3.97
CA LYS A 27 -10.70 5.42 4.00
C LYS A 27 -9.92 6.22 5.06
N ALA A 28 -10.55 7.21 5.71
CA ALA A 28 -9.88 8.19 6.58
C ALA A 28 -10.33 8.13 8.05
N VAL A 29 -11.47 7.50 8.38
CA VAL A 29 -12.04 7.56 9.74
C VAL A 29 -11.58 6.40 10.64
N VAL A 30 -11.09 5.30 10.05
CA VAL A 30 -10.28 4.33 10.79
C VAL A 30 -8.83 4.79 10.63
N LEU A 31 -8.25 5.43 11.65
CA LEU A 31 -6.79 5.37 11.84
C LEU A 31 -6.43 3.88 11.73
N ASP A 32 -5.82 3.46 10.60
CA ASP A 32 -5.86 2.08 10.14
C ASP A 32 -5.61 1.07 11.26
N PHE A 33 -6.62 0.22 11.54
CA PHE A 33 -6.49 -0.87 12.52
C PHE A 33 -5.23 -1.71 12.26
N ILE A 34 -4.89 -1.90 10.98
CA ILE A 34 -3.68 -2.57 10.54
C ILE A 34 -2.43 -1.79 10.95
N GLN A 35 -2.37 -0.48 10.68
CA GLN A 35 -1.24 0.35 11.12
C GLN A 35 -1.06 0.28 12.63
N ARG A 36 -2.15 0.39 13.40
CA ARG A 36 -2.11 0.26 14.86
C ARG A 36 -1.60 -1.12 15.31
N ARG A 37 -1.98 -2.20 14.63
CA ARG A 37 -1.46 -3.54 14.92
C ARG A 37 0.03 -3.66 14.64
N ILE A 38 0.50 -3.11 13.52
CA ILE A 38 1.93 -3.06 13.20
C ILE A 38 2.70 -2.27 14.26
N GLU A 39 2.20 -1.09 14.64
CA GLU A 39 2.80 -0.24 15.68
C GLU A 39 2.82 -0.93 17.05
N ALA A 40 1.73 -1.62 17.42
CA ALA A 40 1.66 -2.37 18.67
C ALA A 40 2.66 -3.55 18.70
N PHE A 41 2.79 -4.29 17.59
CA PHE A 41 3.78 -5.35 17.46
C PHE A 41 5.21 -4.81 17.59
N ASN A 42 5.51 -3.70 16.91
CA ASN A 42 6.80 -3.02 17.00
C ASN A 42 7.10 -2.58 18.44
N ALA A 43 6.15 -1.95 19.12
CA ALA A 43 6.31 -1.53 20.52
C ALA A 43 6.58 -2.71 21.46
N ALA A 44 5.89 -3.84 21.27
CA ALA A 44 6.08 -5.05 22.06
C ALA A 44 7.48 -5.69 21.88
N ARG A 45 8.16 -5.42 20.76
CA ARG A 45 9.49 -5.93 20.44
C ARG A 45 10.64 -4.96 20.74
N GLY A 46 10.35 -3.84 21.41
CA GLY A 46 11.36 -2.83 21.79
C GLY A 46 11.40 -1.59 20.89
N GLY A 47 10.52 -1.48 19.89
CA GLY A 47 10.42 -0.32 19.02
C GLY A 47 11.53 -0.24 17.97
N GLY A 48 11.87 0.99 17.55
CA GLY A 48 12.91 1.23 16.54
C GLY A 48 12.42 1.33 15.10
N VAL A 49 11.17 0.94 14.84
CA VAL A 49 10.55 0.99 13.49
C VAL A 49 9.47 2.06 13.42
N ALA A 50 9.51 2.88 12.37
CA ALA A 50 8.42 3.76 11.97
C ALA A 50 7.57 3.09 10.89
N VAL A 51 6.24 3.26 10.99
CA VAL A 51 5.29 2.76 10.00
C VAL A 51 4.75 3.94 9.19
N ARG A 52 4.80 3.82 7.86
CA ARG A 52 4.16 4.77 6.95
C ARG A 52 3.13 4.07 6.09
N LYS A 53 1.88 4.54 6.14
CA LYS A 53 0.84 4.12 5.21
C LYS A 53 1.00 4.89 3.90
N ASP A 54 1.20 4.15 2.81
CA ASP A 54 1.21 4.68 1.44
C ASP A 54 -0.03 4.17 0.67
N ALA A 55 -0.32 4.73 -0.51
CA ALA A 55 -1.55 4.45 -1.27
C ALA A 55 -1.83 2.95 -1.57
N HIS A 56 -0.81 2.08 -1.46
CA HIS A 56 -0.87 0.65 -1.79
C HIS A 56 -0.24 -0.27 -0.73
N GLY A 57 -0.10 0.17 0.53
CA GLY A 57 0.41 -0.68 1.60
C GLY A 57 1.06 0.07 2.76
N TYR A 58 1.74 -0.67 3.61
CA TYR A 58 2.44 -0.17 4.81
C TYR A 58 3.93 -0.40 4.64
N SER A 59 4.69 0.69 4.67
CA SER A 59 6.15 0.66 4.55
C SER A 59 6.74 0.84 5.96
N LEU A 60 7.69 -0.02 6.31
CA LEU A 60 8.40 -0.02 7.58
C LEU A 60 9.79 0.58 7.38
N PHE A 61 10.20 1.49 8.27
CA PHE A 61 11.47 2.19 8.21
C PHE A 61 12.19 2.12 9.56
N HIS A 62 13.51 2.05 9.54
CA HIS A 62 14.29 2.26 10.74
C HIS A 62 14.18 3.72 11.19
N LEU A 63 13.90 3.97 12.47
CA LEU A 63 13.77 5.32 13.02
C LEU A 63 15.07 6.12 12.89
N ASP A 64 16.22 5.47 13.06
CA ASP A 64 17.52 6.15 13.09
C ASP A 64 18.08 6.53 11.72
N MET A 65 17.68 5.84 10.64
CA MET A 65 18.37 5.96 9.34
C MET A 65 17.45 6.25 8.15
N VAL A 66 16.13 6.30 8.35
CA VAL A 66 15.15 6.39 7.25
C VAL A 66 15.33 5.25 6.22
N THR A 67 16.07 4.19 6.60
CA THR A 67 16.32 3.02 5.75
C THR A 67 15.03 2.21 5.67
N PRO A 68 14.56 1.86 4.46
CA PRO A 68 13.39 1.00 4.32
C PRO A 68 13.75 -0.42 4.75
N VAL A 69 13.00 -0.95 5.72
CA VAL A 69 13.18 -2.31 6.25
C VAL A 69 12.38 -3.29 5.40
N ALA A 70 11.06 -3.09 5.35
CA ALA A 70 10.15 -3.97 4.66
C ALA A 70 8.89 -3.21 4.23
N ARG A 71 8.14 -3.78 3.29
CA ARG A 71 6.85 -3.25 2.89
C ARG A 71 5.82 -4.35 2.82
N LEU A 72 4.69 -4.11 3.47
CA LEU A 72 3.52 -4.96 3.47
C LEU A 72 2.52 -4.41 2.47
N ARG A 73 2.25 -5.17 1.40
CA ARG A 73 1.23 -4.83 0.42
C ARG A 73 0.00 -5.72 0.65
N PRO A 74 -1.16 -5.16 1.01
CA PRO A 74 -2.38 -5.95 1.14
C PRO A 74 -2.75 -6.61 -0.20
N ARG A 75 -3.06 -7.90 -0.14
CA ARG A 75 -3.62 -8.76 -1.19
C ARG A 75 -4.98 -9.25 -0.69
N ASP A 76 -5.87 -9.63 -1.61
CA ASP A 76 -7.19 -10.22 -1.34
C ASP A 76 -7.98 -9.57 -0.17
N SER A 77 -8.92 -8.66 -0.48
CA SER A 77 -9.76 -7.93 0.51
C SER A 77 -9.04 -7.21 1.68
N GLY A 78 -7.71 -7.30 1.80
CA GLY A 78 -6.91 -6.69 2.87
C GLY A 78 -6.59 -7.62 4.04
N GLU A 79 -6.82 -8.94 3.92
CA GLU A 79 -6.56 -9.91 5.00
C GLU A 79 -5.17 -10.53 4.93
N ARG A 80 -4.62 -10.64 3.72
CA ARG A 80 -3.28 -11.18 3.47
C ARG A 80 -2.35 -10.10 2.95
N PHE A 81 -1.07 -10.22 3.26
CA PHE A 81 -0.05 -9.25 2.94
C PHE A 81 1.08 -9.91 2.21
N GLU A 82 1.39 -9.39 1.02
CA GLU A 82 2.65 -9.69 0.36
C GLU A 82 3.77 -8.92 1.05
N VAL A 83 4.82 -9.64 1.42
CA VAL A 83 6.03 -9.11 2.03
C VAL A 83 7.03 -8.77 0.94
N LEU A 84 7.43 -7.50 0.91
CA LEU A 84 8.46 -6.98 0.02
C LEU A 84 9.65 -6.49 0.83
N TYR A 85 10.85 -6.68 0.30
CA TYR A 85 12.08 -6.11 0.83
C TYR A 85 12.56 -4.96 -0.06
N TRP A 86 13.34 -4.05 0.51
CA TRP A 86 14.03 -3.05 -0.29
C TRP A 86 15.29 -3.65 -0.89
N SER A 87 15.41 -3.69 -2.21
CA SER A 87 16.64 -4.13 -2.87
C SER A 87 17.57 -2.93 -3.03
N PRO A 88 18.71 -2.86 -2.32
CA PRO A 88 19.65 -1.74 -2.45
C PRO A 88 20.27 -1.69 -3.84
N PHE A 89 20.51 -2.85 -4.46
CA PHE A 89 21.07 -2.95 -5.80
C PHE A 89 20.12 -2.45 -6.90
N ARG A 90 18.81 -2.68 -6.74
CA ARG A 90 17.80 -2.28 -7.74
C ARG A 90 17.05 -1.00 -7.37
N GLU A 91 17.38 -0.42 -6.22
CA GLU A 91 16.76 0.75 -5.59
C GLU A 91 15.22 0.70 -5.65
N ARG A 92 14.64 -0.47 -5.37
CA ARG A 92 13.20 -0.69 -5.46
C ARG A 92 12.71 -1.79 -4.51
N TRP A 93 11.43 -1.70 -4.16
CA TRP A 93 10.71 -2.79 -3.51
C TRP A 93 10.65 -4.02 -4.42
N SER A 94 11.07 -5.17 -3.89
CA SER A 94 11.10 -6.45 -4.58
C SER A 94 10.44 -7.53 -3.74
N ALA A 95 9.83 -8.51 -4.39
CA ALA A 95 9.20 -9.64 -3.72
C ALA A 95 10.26 -10.54 -3.08
N VAL A 96 9.94 -11.11 -1.91
CA VAL A 96 10.83 -12.08 -1.26
C VAL A 96 10.70 -13.44 -1.96
N GLY A 97 11.80 -13.96 -2.49
CA GLY A 97 11.86 -15.24 -3.21
C GLY A 97 11.62 -15.14 -4.72
N GLU A 98 12.08 -16.15 -5.46
CA GLU A 98 11.99 -16.20 -6.94
C GLU A 98 10.61 -16.64 -7.45
N PHE A 99 9.80 -17.29 -6.61
CA PHE A 99 8.53 -17.93 -7.01
C PHE A 99 7.30 -17.18 -6.48
N GLY A 100 7.16 -15.90 -6.84
CA GLY A 100 5.87 -15.20 -6.71
C GLY A 100 5.62 -14.45 -5.39
N GLY A 101 6.66 -14.20 -4.59
CA GLY A 101 6.55 -13.41 -3.37
C GLY A 101 5.91 -14.15 -2.20
N ILE A 102 6.27 -13.75 -0.98
CA ILE A 102 5.74 -14.33 0.24
C ILE A 102 4.45 -13.60 0.63
N ILE A 103 3.32 -14.31 0.65
CA ILE A 103 2.01 -13.77 1.04
C ILE A 103 1.56 -14.45 2.33
N LEU A 104 1.38 -13.67 3.39
CA LEU A 104 1.12 -14.15 4.75
C LEU A 104 -0.04 -13.39 5.40
N SER A 105 -0.54 -13.88 6.54
CA SER A 105 -1.39 -13.07 7.42
C SER A 105 -0.59 -11.88 7.98
N LEU A 106 -1.26 -10.87 8.55
CA LEU A 106 -0.54 -9.72 9.11
C LEU A 106 0.44 -10.15 10.21
N ASP A 107 0.00 -10.98 11.16
CA ASP A 107 0.82 -11.38 12.30
C ASP A 107 2.00 -12.26 11.84
N ASP A 108 1.77 -13.20 10.90
CA ASP A 108 2.84 -14.03 10.32
C ASP A 108 3.84 -13.20 9.51
N ALA A 109 3.36 -12.18 8.77
CA ALA A 109 4.22 -11.30 8.00
C ALA A 109 5.14 -10.47 8.91
N LEU A 110 4.61 -9.96 10.03
CA LEU A 110 5.38 -9.23 11.02
C LEU A 110 6.43 -10.12 11.70
N GLU A 111 6.06 -11.35 12.04
CA GLU A 111 6.99 -12.33 12.60
C GLU A 111 8.07 -12.71 11.59
N PHE A 112 7.70 -12.92 10.32
CA PHE A 112 8.64 -13.25 9.25
C PHE A 112 9.66 -12.13 9.03
N ILE A 113 9.21 -10.87 8.98
CA ILE A 113 10.11 -9.71 8.87
C ILE A 113 11.03 -9.63 10.09
N ALA A 114 10.49 -9.80 11.28
CA ALA A 114 11.25 -9.59 12.51
C ALA A 114 12.25 -10.73 12.82
N ARG A 115 12.02 -11.94 12.30
CA ARG A 115 13.01 -13.05 12.36
C ARG A 115 14.05 -12.97 11.25
N ASP A 116 13.73 -12.28 10.16
CA ASP A 116 14.55 -12.12 8.95
C ASP A 116 15.28 -13.41 8.53
N PRO A 117 14.54 -14.51 8.27
CA PRO A 117 15.17 -15.79 7.93
C PRO A 117 15.95 -15.75 6.62
N MET A 118 15.68 -14.77 5.76
CA MET A 118 16.37 -14.56 4.49
C MET A 118 17.55 -13.59 4.60
N GLY A 119 17.71 -12.91 5.73
CA GLY A 119 18.70 -11.86 5.93
C GLY A 119 18.59 -10.79 4.86
N CYS A 120 17.41 -10.19 4.66
CA CYS A 120 17.16 -9.16 3.65
C CYS A 120 16.47 -7.89 4.18
N PHE A 121 16.09 -7.84 5.46
CA PHE A 121 15.31 -6.73 6.02
C PHE A 121 16.10 -5.79 6.92
N TRP A 122 17.05 -6.29 7.71
CA TRP A 122 17.73 -5.50 8.77
C TRP A 122 19.22 -5.25 8.54
N HIS A 123 19.60 -4.88 7.31
CA HIS A 123 20.99 -4.56 6.94
C HIS A 123 21.42 -3.14 7.31
#